data_AF-A0A9R0XPK4-F1
#
_entry.id   AF-A0A9R0XPK4-F1
#
_cell.length_a   1.000
_cell.length_b   1.000
_cell.length_c   1.000
_cell.angle_alpha   90.00
_cell.angle_beta   90.00
_cell.angle_gamma   90.00
#
_symmetry.space_group_name_H-M   'P 1'
#
loop_
_entity.id
_entity.type
_entity.pdbx_description
1 polymer ?
#
loop_
_entity_poly.entity_id
_entity_poly.type
_entity_poly.pdbx_seq_one_letter_code
_entity_poly.pdbx_strand_id
1 'polypeptide(L)'
;MATALRLARDSPAAVSKLGRERASLCAIARPGGQCCARRGLVLRCQSGAAAAAVTTIRKGEAADGAGAAAGFTVVMKFGGSSLASAARMREVADLVLSFPEETPVVVLSAMGKTTNNLLLAGEKAVSCGAPKASEIDELAVIKELHLRTIDELGLDSSIVSGFLDELEQLLKGVAMMKELTLRTRDYLVSFGECMSTRIFSAYLNKLGKKARQYDAFDLGFITTDDFTNADILEATYPAVAKRLHGDWIDDPAIPIVTGFLGKGWKSCAVTTLGRGGSDLTATTIGKALGLREIQFGRM
;
A
#
# COMPACT_ATOMS: atom_id res chain seq x y z
N MET A 1 20.66 54.35 44.24
CA MET A 1 20.85 55.00 42.94
C MET A 1 20.14 54.13 41.91
N ALA A 2 18.87 54.41 41.58
CA ALA A 2 18.42 55.38 40.57
C ALA A 2 19.10 55.08 39.21
N THR A 3 18.41 54.72 38.12
CA THR A 3 17.19 55.34 37.59
C THR A 3 16.45 54.37 36.66
N ALA A 4 15.13 54.38 36.77
CA ALA A 4 14.17 53.73 35.90
C ALA A 4 13.89 54.58 34.65
N LEU A 5 13.45 53.96 33.56
CA LEU A 5 12.39 54.57 32.74
C LEU A 5 11.22 53.58 32.64
N ARG A 6 10.04 54.12 32.92
CA ARG A 6 8.78 53.43 33.14
C ARG A 6 7.72 54.17 32.32
N LEU A 7 6.63 53.46 32.08
CA LEU A 7 5.25 53.94 31.82
C LEU A 7 4.87 54.10 30.34
N ALA A 8 3.66 53.74 29.91
CA ALA A 8 2.58 52.99 30.54
C ALA A 8 1.44 52.76 29.53
N ARG A 9 0.79 51.60 29.69
CA ARG A 9 -0.67 51.34 29.73
C ARG A 9 -1.54 51.86 28.57
N ASP A 10 -2.30 50.93 27.97
CA ASP A 10 -3.69 50.70 28.42
C ASP A 10 -4.21 49.33 27.95
N SER A 11 -4.94 48.65 28.84
CA SER A 11 -5.91 47.61 28.57
C SER A 11 -7.25 48.15 29.08
N PRO A 12 -8.42 47.69 28.57
CA PRO A 12 -9.04 46.53 29.22
C PRO A 12 -9.90 45.60 28.35
N ALA A 13 -9.96 44.34 28.82
CA ALA A 13 -11.11 43.45 28.91
C ALA A 13 -11.76 42.81 27.66
N ALA A 14 -11.65 41.47 27.58
CA ALA A 14 -12.76 40.48 27.47
C ALA A 14 -12.14 39.07 27.28
N VAL A 15 -11.92 38.28 28.34
CA VAL A 15 -12.83 37.26 28.91
C VAL A 15 -13.12 36.06 27.99
N SER A 16 -12.65 34.90 28.46
CA SER A 16 -13.13 33.53 28.20
C SER A 16 -12.87 32.95 26.81
N LYS A 17 -12.77 31.65 26.55
CA LYS A 17 -12.56 30.36 27.24
C LYS A 17 -12.59 29.37 26.05
N LEU A 18 -12.08 28.15 26.25
CA LEU A 18 -12.25 26.96 25.41
C LEU A 18 -11.41 26.92 24.12
N GLY A 19 -10.83 25.79 23.73
CA GLY A 19 -10.95 24.46 24.29
C GLY A 19 -9.90 23.52 23.71
N ARG A 20 -9.49 22.56 24.54
CA ARG A 20 -8.83 21.33 24.11
C ARG A 20 -9.66 20.69 23.00
N GLU A 21 -9.13 20.57 21.79
CA GLU A 21 -9.70 19.63 20.83
C GLU A 21 -9.37 18.21 21.29
N ARG A 22 -10.40 17.56 21.83
CA ARG A 22 -10.43 16.15 22.13
C ARG A 22 -10.46 15.40 20.80
N ALA A 23 -9.54 14.45 20.62
CA ALA A 23 -9.79 13.33 19.72
C ALA A 23 -11.09 12.65 20.15
N SER A 24 -12.14 12.76 19.35
CA SER A 24 -13.39 12.06 19.60
C SER A 24 -13.20 10.60 19.19
N LEU A 25 -12.99 9.73 20.18
CA LEU A 25 -13.24 8.29 20.02
C LEU A 25 -14.75 8.11 19.86
N CYS A 26 -15.20 7.87 18.63
CA CYS A 26 -16.56 7.38 18.41
C CYS A 26 -16.56 5.88 18.74
N ALA A 27 -16.96 5.53 19.97
CA ALA A 27 -17.31 4.16 20.32
C ALA A 27 -18.70 3.89 19.75
N ILE A 28 -18.78 3.12 18.67
CA ILE A 28 -20.05 2.57 18.20
C ILE A 28 -20.42 1.42 19.14
N ALA A 29 -21.23 1.71 20.15
CA ALA A 29 -21.89 0.69 20.94
C ALA A 29 -23.08 0.13 20.14
N ARG A 30 -23.01 -1.15 19.76
CA ARG A 30 -24.20 -1.92 19.38
C ARG A 30 -24.85 -2.49 20.64
N PRO A 31 -26.18 -2.47 20.77
CA PRO A 31 -26.85 -3.19 21.84
C PRO A 31 -26.87 -4.68 21.51
N GLY A 32 -26.20 -5.49 22.34
CA GLY A 32 -26.32 -6.95 22.37
C GLY A 32 -25.37 -7.72 21.44
N GLY A 33 -24.42 -8.46 22.04
CA GLY A 33 -23.56 -9.44 21.36
C GLY A 33 -22.07 -9.24 21.65
N GLN A 34 -21.40 -10.29 22.11
CA GLN A 34 -20.08 -10.30 22.75
C GLN A 34 -18.95 -9.59 21.99
N CYS A 35 -18.13 -8.90 22.78
CA CYS A 35 -17.09 -7.95 22.39
C CYS A 35 -15.79 -8.64 21.94
N CYS A 36 -15.36 -8.37 20.70
CA CYS A 36 -13.96 -8.41 20.30
C CYS A 36 -13.61 -7.06 19.68
N ALA A 37 -12.98 -6.17 20.46
CA ALA A 37 -12.61 -4.83 20.00
C ALA A 37 -11.40 -4.90 19.06
N ARG A 38 -11.62 -4.87 17.74
CA ARG A 38 -10.57 -4.67 16.73
C ARG A 38 -10.44 -3.17 16.43
N ARG A 39 -9.26 -2.59 16.68
CA ARG A 39 -8.97 -1.15 16.47
C ARG A 39 -8.44 -0.92 15.05
N GLY A 40 -9.24 -0.31 14.18
CA GLY A 40 -8.80 0.25 12.89
C GLY A 40 -8.68 1.78 12.96
N LEU A 41 -7.67 2.35 12.29
CA LEU A 41 -7.53 3.80 12.11
C LEU A 41 -8.23 4.18 10.81
N VAL A 42 -9.26 5.04 10.90
CA VAL A 42 -9.98 5.58 9.73
C VAL A 42 -9.54 7.03 9.54
N LEU A 43 -8.97 7.35 8.38
CA LEU A 43 -8.67 8.72 7.97
C LEU A 43 -9.78 9.18 7.00
N ARG A 44 -10.57 10.18 7.43
CA ARG A 44 -11.58 10.84 6.58
C ARG A 44 -11.04 12.16 6.07
N CYS A 45 -11.09 12.37 4.76
CA CYS A 45 -10.78 13.66 4.16
C CYS A 45 -11.96 14.62 4.39
N GLN A 46 -11.75 15.75 5.07
CA GLN A 46 -12.72 16.84 5.14
C GLN A 46 -12.36 17.89 4.09
N SER A 47 -13.23 18.13 3.12
CA SER A 47 -13.13 19.26 2.21
C SER A 47 -13.52 20.54 2.94
N GLY A 48 -12.53 21.34 3.31
CA GLY A 48 -12.73 22.70 3.82
C GLY A 48 -12.97 23.68 2.67
N ALA A 49 -14.13 24.32 2.67
CA ALA A 49 -14.48 25.38 1.73
C ALA A 49 -13.75 26.68 2.07
N ALA A 50 -13.18 27.34 1.06
CA ALA A 50 -12.84 28.76 1.08
C ALA A 50 -13.53 29.44 -0.11
N ALA A 51 -14.38 30.42 0.19
CA ALA A 51 -15.13 31.20 -0.78
C ALA A 51 -14.27 32.31 -1.39
N ALA A 52 -14.33 32.46 -2.72
CA ALA A 52 -14.05 33.71 -3.43
C ALA A 52 -14.82 33.73 -4.77
N ALA A 53 -15.26 34.92 -5.17
CA ALA A 53 -16.46 35.17 -5.98
C ALA A 53 -16.32 35.01 -7.52
N VAL A 54 -17.38 34.44 -8.09
CA VAL A 54 -18.14 34.82 -9.32
C VAL A 54 -17.39 35.36 -10.54
N THR A 55 -17.43 34.62 -11.65
CA THR A 55 -17.93 35.15 -12.94
C THR A 55 -18.61 34.04 -13.74
N THR A 56 -19.84 34.32 -14.16
CA THR A 56 -20.80 33.42 -14.82
C THR A 56 -20.44 33.17 -16.28
N ILE A 57 -20.33 31.91 -16.71
CA ILE A 57 -20.58 31.51 -18.11
C ILE A 57 -21.59 30.34 -18.10
N ARG A 58 -22.59 30.46 -18.97
CA ARG A 58 -23.86 29.73 -18.96
C ARG A 58 -23.74 28.28 -19.46
N LYS A 59 -24.48 27.42 -18.76
CA LYS A 59 -25.12 26.15 -19.13
C LYS A 59 -24.83 25.57 -20.53
N GLY A 60 -24.18 24.40 -20.53
CA GLY A 60 -24.53 23.29 -21.41
C GLY A 60 -25.04 22.15 -20.53
N GLU A 61 -26.33 21.86 -20.62
CA GLU A 61 -26.96 20.68 -20.01
C GLU A 61 -26.45 19.44 -20.75
N ALA A 62 -25.83 18.51 -20.04
CA ALA A 62 -25.57 17.15 -20.52
C ALA A 62 -26.23 16.18 -19.54
N ALA A 63 -27.44 15.78 -19.94
CA ALA A 63 -28.16 14.54 -19.66
C ALA A 63 -27.72 13.71 -18.44
N ASP A 64 -28.61 13.70 -17.44
CA ASP A 64 -28.89 12.52 -16.63
C ASP A 64 -29.26 11.35 -17.54
N GLY A 65 -28.63 10.20 -17.33
CA GLY A 65 -29.11 8.90 -17.83
C GLY A 65 -28.07 8.04 -18.56
N ALA A 66 -27.22 7.35 -17.80
CA ALA A 66 -26.68 6.03 -18.15
C ALA A 66 -26.13 5.39 -16.86
N GLY A 67 -26.54 4.16 -16.55
CA GLY A 67 -26.26 3.50 -15.27
C GLY A 67 -24.81 3.57 -14.84
N ALA A 68 -24.55 4.15 -13.67
CA ALA A 68 -23.23 4.14 -13.06
C ALA A 68 -22.86 2.69 -12.74
N ALA A 69 -22.04 2.07 -13.60
CA ALA A 69 -21.31 0.87 -13.22
C ALA A 69 -20.58 1.20 -11.92
N ALA A 70 -20.95 0.54 -10.82
CA ALA A 70 -20.44 0.87 -9.50
C ALA A 70 -18.91 0.83 -9.53
N GLY A 71 -18.29 2.02 -9.48
CA GLY A 71 -16.85 2.19 -9.47
C GLY A 71 -16.26 1.73 -8.15
N PHE A 72 -14.93 1.81 -8.01
CA PHE A 72 -14.26 1.56 -6.74
C PHE A 72 -14.78 2.50 -5.65
N THR A 73 -14.92 2.01 -4.42
CA THR A 73 -15.46 2.80 -3.30
C THR A 73 -14.41 3.12 -2.22
N VAL A 74 -13.44 2.22 -2.04
CA VAL A 74 -12.47 2.28 -0.94
C VAL A 74 -11.12 1.68 -1.33
N VAL A 75 -10.04 2.18 -0.74
CA VAL A 75 -8.74 1.50 -0.75
C VAL A 75 -8.51 0.84 0.60
N MET A 76 -8.23 -0.46 0.61
CA MET A 76 -7.90 -1.22 1.83
C MET A 76 -6.42 -1.60 1.81
N LYS A 77 -5.66 -1.13 2.79
CA LYS A 77 -4.22 -1.43 2.90
C LYS A 77 -3.95 -2.39 4.05
N PHE A 78 -3.16 -3.42 3.79
CA PHE A 78 -2.71 -4.37 4.83
C PHE A 78 -1.18 -4.41 4.94
N GLY A 79 -0.69 -4.26 6.17
CA GLY A 79 0.74 -4.34 6.48
C GLY A 79 1.24 -5.78 6.60
N GLY A 80 2.57 -5.95 6.68
CA GLY A 80 3.17 -7.29 6.67
C GLY A 80 2.77 -8.20 7.83
N SER A 81 2.52 -7.66 9.03
CA SER A 81 2.02 -8.44 10.17
C SER A 81 0.59 -8.97 9.96
N SER A 82 -0.21 -8.29 9.13
CA SER A 82 -1.55 -8.77 8.73
C SER A 82 -1.47 -9.89 7.70
N LEU A 83 -0.30 -10.14 7.09
CA LEU A 83 -0.08 -11.11 6.02
C LEU A 83 0.97 -12.17 6.40
N ALA A 84 1.32 -12.27 7.68
CA ALA A 84 2.49 -13.02 8.15
C ALA A 84 2.35 -14.56 8.07
N SER A 85 1.16 -15.08 7.75
CA SER A 85 0.88 -16.51 7.60
C SER A 85 -0.39 -16.73 6.79
N ALA A 86 -0.65 -17.97 6.38
CA ALA A 86 -1.90 -18.34 5.73
C ALA A 86 -3.12 -17.98 6.59
N ALA A 87 -3.11 -18.33 7.88
CA ALA A 87 -4.21 -17.99 8.79
C ALA A 87 -4.54 -16.49 8.78
N ARG A 88 -3.52 -15.65 8.77
CA ARG A 88 -3.66 -14.18 8.71
C ARG A 88 -4.17 -13.71 7.36
N MET A 89 -3.73 -14.32 6.26
CA MET A 89 -4.31 -14.07 4.95
C MET A 89 -5.79 -14.46 4.87
N ARG A 90 -6.22 -15.54 5.54
CA ARG A 90 -7.65 -15.89 5.64
C ARG A 90 -8.43 -14.79 6.36
N GLU A 91 -7.94 -14.31 7.50
CA GLU A 91 -8.56 -13.18 8.22
C GLU A 91 -8.65 -11.91 7.35
N VAL A 92 -7.63 -11.63 6.52
CA VAL A 92 -7.64 -10.49 5.58
C VAL A 92 -8.67 -10.71 4.48
N ALA A 93 -8.77 -11.91 3.92
CA ALA A 93 -9.78 -12.24 2.92
C ALA A 93 -11.19 -12.07 3.51
N ASP A 94 -11.44 -12.59 4.72
CA ASP A 94 -12.73 -12.41 5.39
C ASP A 94 -13.07 -10.94 5.57
N LEU A 95 -12.11 -10.09 5.96
CA LEU A 95 -12.34 -8.65 6.11
C LEU A 95 -12.67 -7.97 4.78
N VAL A 96 -11.89 -8.25 3.73
CA VAL A 96 -12.13 -7.69 2.38
C VAL A 96 -13.50 -8.09 1.86
N LEU A 97 -13.97 -9.29 2.18
CA LEU A 97 -15.26 -9.84 1.73
C LEU A 97 -16.44 -9.54 2.66
N SER A 98 -16.21 -8.95 3.83
CA SER A 98 -17.26 -8.66 4.82
C SER A 98 -18.20 -7.52 4.42
N PHE A 99 -17.81 -6.71 3.42
CA PHE A 99 -18.54 -5.52 2.97
C PHE A 99 -18.95 -5.68 1.49
N PRO A 100 -20.01 -6.45 1.19
CA PRO A 100 -20.42 -6.75 -0.19
C PRO A 100 -20.88 -5.51 -0.98
N GLU A 101 -21.28 -4.45 -0.29
CA GLU A 101 -21.62 -3.14 -0.86
C GLU A 101 -20.39 -2.31 -1.27
N GLU A 102 -19.20 -2.67 -0.81
CA GLU A 102 -17.95 -2.00 -1.11
C GLU A 102 -17.21 -2.71 -2.26
N THR A 103 -16.56 -1.95 -3.13
CA THR A 103 -15.72 -2.42 -4.24
C THR A 103 -14.27 -1.99 -3.97
N PRO A 104 -13.52 -2.77 -3.18
CA PRO A 104 -12.22 -2.34 -2.68
C PRO A 104 -11.12 -2.46 -3.75
N VAL A 105 -10.17 -1.52 -3.71
CA VAL A 105 -8.80 -1.74 -4.20
C VAL A 105 -7.94 -2.14 -3.01
N VAL A 106 -7.30 -3.30 -3.08
CA VAL A 106 -6.49 -3.84 -1.97
C VAL A 106 -5.01 -3.58 -2.22
N VAL A 107 -4.32 -2.99 -1.25
CA VAL A 107 -2.87 -2.75 -1.29
C VAL A 107 -2.19 -3.59 -0.23
N LEU A 108 -1.21 -4.41 -0.63
CA LEU A 108 -0.54 -5.34 0.28
C LEU A 108 0.95 -5.06 0.41
N SER A 109 1.44 -5.11 1.64
CA SER A 109 2.88 -5.20 1.94
C SER A 109 3.41 -6.63 1.77
N ALA A 110 4.73 -6.80 1.88
CA ALA A 110 5.36 -8.12 1.94
C ALA A 110 4.93 -8.88 3.20
N MET A 111 4.97 -10.21 3.16
CA MET A 111 4.57 -11.05 4.29
C MET A 111 5.50 -10.89 5.49
N GLY A 112 4.97 -10.61 6.68
CA GLY A 112 5.72 -10.60 7.94
C GLY A 112 7.00 -9.74 7.89
N LYS A 113 8.16 -10.39 8.02
CA LYS A 113 9.50 -9.76 8.01
C LYS A 113 10.24 -9.96 6.67
N THR A 114 9.56 -10.40 5.61
CA THR A 114 10.19 -10.76 4.33
C THR A 114 11.05 -9.63 3.75
N THR A 115 10.60 -8.37 3.76
CA THR A 115 11.44 -7.24 3.28
C THR A 115 12.76 -7.12 4.03
N ASN A 116 12.76 -7.32 5.35
CA ASN A 116 13.99 -7.28 6.14
C ASN A 116 14.89 -8.47 5.83
N ASN A 117 14.31 -9.67 5.68
CA ASN A 117 15.05 -10.86 5.30
C ASN A 117 15.68 -10.72 3.90
N LEU A 118 14.97 -10.09 2.94
CA LEU A 118 15.49 -9.80 1.61
C LEU A 118 16.71 -8.88 1.68
N LEU A 119 16.64 -7.80 2.47
CA LEU A 119 17.76 -6.89 2.68
C LEU A 119 18.97 -7.60 3.30
N LEU A 120 18.75 -8.36 4.38
CA LEU A 120 19.79 -9.15 5.04
C LEU A 120 20.40 -10.20 4.11
N ALA A 121 19.58 -10.86 3.29
CA ALA A 121 20.05 -11.81 2.29
C ALA A 121 20.97 -11.14 1.27
N GLY A 122 20.61 -9.95 0.78
CA GLY A 122 21.45 -9.17 -0.12
C GLY A 122 22.78 -8.77 0.50
N GLU A 123 22.77 -8.29 1.74
CA GLU A 123 23.98 -7.92 2.49
C GLU A 123 24.91 -9.13 2.70
N LYS A 124 24.35 -10.29 3.08
CA LYS A 124 25.12 -11.53 3.21
C LYS A 124 25.66 -12.02 1.87
N ALA A 125 24.88 -11.92 0.80
CA ALA A 125 25.29 -12.34 -0.54
C ALA A 125 26.59 -11.63 -0.99
N VAL A 126 26.73 -10.32 -0.72
CA VAL A 126 27.93 -9.55 -1.07
C VAL A 126 29.22 -10.15 -0.51
N SER A 127 29.16 -10.82 0.65
CA SER A 127 30.34 -11.31 1.38
C SER A 127 30.51 -12.84 1.42
N CYS A 128 29.48 -13.62 1.11
CA CYS A 128 29.53 -15.10 1.25
C CYS A 128 30.25 -15.83 0.10
N GLY A 129 30.34 -15.19 -1.08
CA GLY A 129 30.87 -15.80 -2.31
C GLY A 129 29.86 -16.69 -3.04
N ALA A 130 29.92 -16.69 -4.38
CA ALA A 130 28.89 -17.26 -5.26
C ALA A 130 28.37 -18.67 -4.93
N PRO A 131 29.23 -19.66 -4.59
CA PRO A 131 28.75 -21.02 -4.28
C PRO A 131 27.85 -21.10 -3.05
N LYS A 132 27.99 -20.15 -2.11
CA LYS A 132 27.25 -20.14 -0.83
C LYS A 132 25.99 -19.28 -0.87
N ALA A 133 25.66 -18.65 -1.99
CA ALA A 133 24.48 -17.79 -2.09
C ALA A 133 23.17 -18.56 -1.87
N SER A 134 23.10 -19.82 -2.30
CA SER A 134 21.95 -20.70 -2.07
C SER A 134 21.80 -21.15 -0.61
N GLU A 135 22.85 -21.01 0.20
CA GLU A 135 22.90 -21.42 1.61
C GLU A 135 22.58 -20.27 2.58
N ILE A 136 22.18 -19.10 2.07
CA ILE A 136 21.83 -17.94 2.89
C ILE A 136 20.56 -18.26 3.70
N ASP A 137 20.67 -18.21 5.03
CA ASP A 137 19.57 -18.54 5.95
C ASP A 137 18.29 -17.76 5.64
N GLU A 138 18.40 -16.46 5.35
CA GLU A 138 17.24 -15.61 5.04
C GLU A 138 16.54 -16.03 3.76
N LEU A 139 17.27 -16.54 2.76
CA LEU A 139 16.66 -17.09 1.54
C LEU A 139 15.85 -18.34 1.90
N ALA A 140 16.38 -19.23 2.73
CA ALA A 140 15.66 -20.42 3.20
C ALA A 140 14.40 -20.04 4.00
N VAL A 141 14.49 -19.04 4.89
CA VAL A 141 13.34 -18.52 5.65
C VAL A 141 12.26 -17.95 4.73
N ILE A 142 12.65 -17.21 3.69
CA ILE A 142 11.72 -16.67 2.69
C ILE A 142 11.04 -17.81 1.93
N LYS A 143 11.81 -18.77 1.41
CA LYS A 143 11.26 -19.94 0.67
C LYS A 143 10.26 -20.71 1.52
N GLU A 144 10.65 -21.09 2.74
CA GLU A 144 9.80 -21.83 3.68
C GLU A 144 8.50 -21.07 3.97
N LEU A 145 8.57 -19.77 4.29
CA LEU A 145 7.39 -18.97 4.59
C LEU A 145 6.36 -18.97 3.45
N HIS A 146 6.81 -18.77 2.21
CA HIS A 146 5.91 -18.66 1.06
C HIS A 146 5.39 -20.03 0.63
N LEU A 147 6.24 -21.06 0.59
CA LEU A 147 5.83 -22.42 0.23
C LEU A 147 4.85 -23.00 1.25
N ARG A 148 5.12 -22.84 2.55
CA ARG A 148 4.18 -23.25 3.61
C ARG A 148 2.85 -22.51 3.51
N THR A 149 2.88 -21.21 3.21
CA THR A 149 1.65 -20.42 3.07
C THR A 149 0.83 -20.86 1.86
N ILE A 150 1.48 -21.15 0.73
CA ILE A 150 0.82 -21.73 -0.45
C ILE A 150 0.14 -23.06 -0.09
N ASP A 151 0.87 -23.96 0.58
CA ASP A 151 0.35 -25.28 0.98
C ASP A 151 -0.85 -25.16 1.94
N GLU A 152 -0.72 -24.35 2.99
CA GLU A 152 -1.79 -24.12 3.96
C GLU A 152 -3.04 -23.45 3.34
N LEU A 153 -2.88 -22.64 2.28
CA LEU A 153 -4.00 -22.07 1.53
C LEU A 153 -4.51 -23.03 0.44
N GLY A 154 -3.82 -24.16 0.22
CA GLY A 154 -4.07 -25.16 -0.82
C GLY A 154 -4.00 -24.56 -2.23
N LEU A 155 -2.97 -23.76 -2.48
CA LEU A 155 -2.69 -23.14 -3.77
C LEU A 155 -1.58 -23.92 -4.51
N ASP A 156 -1.40 -23.62 -5.78
CA ASP A 156 -0.33 -24.22 -6.58
C ASP A 156 1.00 -23.49 -6.34
N SER A 157 2.09 -24.24 -6.17
CA SER A 157 3.43 -23.66 -5.91
C SER A 157 4.02 -22.90 -7.09
N SER A 158 3.51 -23.12 -8.31
CA SER A 158 3.91 -22.36 -9.51
C SER A 158 3.66 -20.85 -9.38
N ILE A 159 2.77 -20.43 -8.48
CA ILE A 159 2.49 -19.01 -8.20
C ILE A 159 3.75 -18.27 -7.72
N VAL A 160 4.63 -18.96 -6.98
CA VAL A 160 5.83 -18.36 -6.38
C VAL A 160 7.13 -19.00 -6.82
N SER A 161 7.13 -20.20 -7.41
CA SER A 161 8.36 -20.93 -7.75
C SER A 161 9.29 -20.09 -8.65
N GLY A 162 8.77 -19.49 -9.72
CA GLY A 162 9.56 -18.64 -10.62
C GLY A 162 10.17 -17.43 -9.90
N PHE A 163 9.45 -16.82 -8.97
CA PHE A 163 9.97 -15.70 -8.16
C PHE A 163 11.04 -16.14 -7.17
N LEU A 164 10.90 -17.32 -6.55
CA LEU A 164 11.90 -17.86 -5.63
C LEU A 164 13.18 -18.26 -6.37
N ASP A 165 13.05 -18.82 -7.57
CA ASP A 165 14.19 -19.16 -8.43
C ASP A 165 14.91 -17.89 -8.88
N GLU A 166 14.16 -16.89 -9.34
CA GLU A 166 14.73 -15.61 -9.77
C GLU A 166 15.41 -14.86 -8.60
N LEU A 167 14.79 -14.85 -7.42
CA LEU A 167 15.40 -14.30 -6.21
C LEU A 167 16.75 -14.98 -5.89
N GLU A 168 16.81 -16.31 -6.00
CA GLU A 168 18.06 -17.05 -5.80
C GLU A 168 19.11 -16.69 -6.86
N GLN A 169 18.72 -16.58 -8.13
CA GLN A 169 19.65 -16.16 -9.19
C GLN A 169 20.17 -14.74 -8.98
N LEU A 170 19.31 -13.83 -8.53
CA LEU A 170 19.69 -12.46 -8.18
C LEU A 170 20.76 -12.46 -7.07
N LEU A 171 20.54 -13.23 -6.00
CA LEU A 171 21.50 -13.35 -4.89
C LEU A 171 22.82 -13.99 -5.33
N LYS A 172 22.79 -15.00 -6.22
CA LYS A 172 24.00 -15.55 -6.85
C LYS A 172 24.77 -14.50 -7.62
N GLY A 173 24.08 -13.68 -8.43
CA GLY A 173 24.68 -12.57 -9.17
C GLY A 173 25.36 -11.55 -8.24
N VAL A 174 24.67 -11.14 -7.17
CA VAL A 174 25.23 -10.24 -6.14
C VAL A 174 26.47 -10.86 -5.49
N ALA A 175 26.45 -12.15 -5.18
CA ALA A 175 27.58 -12.86 -4.57
C ALA A 175 28.78 -13.06 -5.51
N MET A 176 28.55 -13.18 -6.82
CA MET A 176 29.61 -13.21 -7.83
C MET A 176 30.28 -11.86 -8.00
N MET A 177 29.47 -10.80 -8.12
CA MET A 177 29.96 -9.44 -8.34
C MET A 177 30.54 -8.80 -7.08
N LYS A 178 30.10 -9.27 -5.90
CA LYS A 178 30.40 -8.66 -4.59
C LYS A 178 29.95 -7.19 -4.52
N GLU A 179 28.83 -6.89 -5.17
CA GLU A 179 28.27 -5.55 -5.22
C GLU A 179 26.74 -5.61 -5.14
N LEU A 180 26.17 -4.74 -4.30
CA LEU A 180 24.72 -4.54 -4.18
C LEU A 180 24.40 -3.06 -4.40
N THR A 181 24.14 -2.70 -5.65
CA THR A 181 23.75 -1.33 -6.01
C THR A 181 22.37 -0.99 -5.42
N LEU A 182 22.06 0.31 -5.26
CA LEU A 182 20.74 0.76 -4.80
C LEU A 182 19.60 0.29 -5.73
N ARG A 183 19.86 0.26 -7.04
CA ARG A 183 18.94 -0.30 -8.05
C ARG A 183 18.68 -1.79 -7.81
N THR A 184 19.75 -2.56 -7.61
CA THR A 184 19.64 -4.00 -7.30
C THR A 184 18.93 -4.23 -5.98
N ARG A 185 19.16 -3.36 -4.98
CA ARG A 185 18.48 -3.41 -3.68
C ARG A 185 16.97 -3.20 -3.81
N ASP A 186 16.53 -2.23 -4.61
CA ASP A 186 15.10 -2.00 -4.87
C ASP A 186 14.44 -3.18 -5.59
N TYR A 187 15.14 -3.77 -6.57
CA TYR A 187 14.68 -4.98 -7.22
C TYR A 187 14.62 -6.18 -6.26
N LEU A 188 15.61 -6.33 -5.40
CA LEU A 188 15.67 -7.41 -4.42
C LEU A 188 14.48 -7.38 -3.45
N VAL A 189 14.12 -6.19 -2.95
CA VAL A 189 13.01 -6.09 -1.99
C VAL A 189 11.62 -6.15 -2.64
N SER A 190 11.51 -5.92 -3.95
CA SER A 190 10.21 -5.97 -4.64
C SER A 190 9.59 -7.36 -4.63
N PHE A 191 10.42 -8.42 -4.64
CA PHE A 191 9.99 -9.82 -4.53
C PHE A 191 9.01 -10.05 -3.39
N GLY A 192 9.19 -9.37 -2.25
CA GLY A 192 8.34 -9.55 -1.07
C GLY A 192 6.87 -9.19 -1.33
N GLU A 193 6.59 -8.07 -1.99
CA GLU A 193 5.22 -7.64 -2.29
C GLU A 193 4.68 -8.29 -3.57
N CYS A 194 5.54 -8.57 -4.54
CA CYS A 194 5.16 -9.30 -5.75
C CYS A 194 4.63 -10.70 -5.40
N MET A 195 5.28 -11.43 -4.48
CA MET A 195 4.80 -12.74 -4.03
C MET A 195 3.55 -12.62 -3.16
N SER A 196 3.51 -11.68 -2.19
CA SER A 196 2.37 -11.59 -1.26
C SER A 196 1.04 -11.28 -1.97
N THR A 197 1.07 -10.39 -2.97
CA THR A 197 -0.10 -10.02 -3.77
C THR A 197 -0.58 -11.15 -4.67
N ARG A 198 0.33 -11.92 -5.26
CA ARG A 198 0.01 -13.08 -6.10
C ARG A 198 -0.62 -14.21 -5.29
N ILE A 199 -0.05 -14.53 -4.13
CA ILE A 199 -0.64 -15.50 -3.19
C ILE A 199 -2.06 -15.08 -2.80
N PHE A 200 -2.24 -13.82 -2.39
CA PHE A 200 -3.53 -13.34 -1.92
C PHE A 200 -4.58 -13.28 -3.04
N SER A 201 -4.21 -12.82 -4.24
CA SER A 201 -5.11 -12.80 -5.39
C SER A 201 -5.52 -14.22 -5.80
N ALA A 202 -4.58 -15.17 -5.82
CA ALA A 202 -4.90 -16.57 -6.11
C ALA A 202 -5.82 -17.18 -5.05
N TYR A 203 -5.62 -16.85 -3.78
CA TYR A 203 -6.49 -17.28 -2.71
C TYR A 203 -7.93 -16.76 -2.85
N LEU A 204 -8.12 -15.47 -3.16
CA LEU A 204 -9.45 -14.93 -3.42
C LEU A 204 -10.13 -15.62 -4.61
N ASN A 205 -9.39 -15.85 -5.70
CA ASN A 205 -9.92 -16.56 -6.87
C ASN A 205 -10.32 -18.00 -6.52
N LYS A 206 -9.54 -18.70 -5.68
CA LYS A 206 -9.90 -20.03 -5.16
C LYS A 206 -11.20 -20.02 -4.34
N LEU A 207 -11.48 -18.92 -3.63
CA LEU A 207 -12.75 -18.71 -2.91
C LEU A 207 -13.91 -18.31 -3.85
N GLY A 208 -13.70 -18.27 -5.16
CA GLY A 208 -14.69 -17.85 -6.15
C GLY A 208 -14.89 -16.33 -6.21
N LYS A 209 -13.97 -15.55 -5.64
CA LYS A 209 -14.00 -14.09 -5.66
C LYS A 209 -12.99 -13.58 -6.66
N LYS A 210 -13.49 -13.04 -7.76
CA LYS A 210 -12.65 -12.61 -8.88
C LYS A 210 -11.72 -11.49 -8.43
N ALA A 211 -10.42 -11.77 -8.44
CA ALA A 211 -9.37 -10.85 -8.03
C ALA A 211 -8.26 -10.83 -9.08
N ARG A 212 -7.72 -9.64 -9.34
CA ARG A 212 -6.61 -9.44 -10.30
C ARG A 212 -5.43 -8.80 -9.60
N GLN A 213 -4.27 -9.44 -9.72
CA GLN A 213 -3.03 -8.91 -9.19
C GLN A 213 -2.43 -7.83 -10.11
N TYR A 214 -1.86 -6.79 -9.50
CA TYR A 214 -1.14 -5.73 -10.19
C TYR A 214 0.18 -5.42 -9.47
N ASP A 215 1.27 -5.42 -10.23
CA ASP A 215 2.51 -4.81 -9.78
C ASP A 215 2.43 -3.30 -10.00
N ALA A 216 2.67 -2.51 -8.95
CA ALA A 216 2.53 -1.05 -9.01
C ALA A 216 3.39 -0.43 -10.11
N PHE A 217 4.60 -0.96 -10.32
CA PHE A 217 5.52 -0.51 -11.37
C PHE A 217 4.98 -0.70 -12.79
N ASP A 218 4.08 -1.65 -13.04
CA ASP A 218 3.40 -1.82 -14.34
C ASP A 218 1.95 -1.30 -14.36
N LEU A 219 1.38 -1.01 -13.19
CA LEU A 219 0.06 -0.38 -13.04
C LEU A 219 0.06 1.09 -13.46
N GLY A 220 1.22 1.76 -13.39
CA GLY A 220 1.36 3.19 -13.67
C GLY A 220 1.86 4.01 -12.50
N PHE A 221 2.47 3.40 -11.48
CA PHE A 221 3.27 4.14 -10.50
C PHE A 221 4.58 4.59 -11.13
N ILE A 222 4.65 5.86 -11.50
CA ILE A 222 5.81 6.48 -12.13
C ILE A 222 6.55 7.31 -11.08
N THR A 223 7.84 7.06 -10.93
CA THR A 223 8.66 7.65 -9.87
C THR A 223 9.92 8.33 -10.42
N THR A 224 10.62 9.08 -9.57
CA THR A 224 12.01 9.46 -9.82
C THR A 224 12.91 8.20 -9.79
N ASP A 225 14.14 8.36 -10.29
CA ASP A 225 15.14 7.28 -10.31
C ASP A 225 16.01 7.25 -9.03
N ASP A 226 15.57 7.93 -7.97
CA ASP A 226 16.22 7.95 -6.66
C ASP A 226 15.89 6.66 -5.89
N PHE A 227 16.56 5.57 -6.26
CA PHE A 227 16.35 4.25 -5.65
C PHE A 227 16.40 4.32 -4.11
N THR A 228 15.63 3.45 -3.46
CA THR A 228 15.41 3.36 -2.01
C THR A 228 14.49 4.42 -1.39
N ASN A 229 14.25 5.54 -2.08
CA ASN A 229 13.39 6.62 -1.60
C ASN A 229 12.86 7.45 -2.79
N ALA A 230 12.28 6.78 -3.78
CA ALA A 230 11.84 7.41 -5.01
C ALA A 230 10.54 8.22 -4.79
N ASP A 231 10.47 9.41 -5.37
CA ASP A 231 9.30 10.27 -5.29
C ASP A 231 8.28 9.93 -6.37
N ILE A 232 6.99 9.95 -6.04
CA ILE A 232 5.91 9.72 -7.01
C ILE A 232 5.74 10.94 -7.89
N LEU A 233 5.74 10.73 -9.20
CA LEU A 233 5.51 11.79 -10.19
C LEU A 233 4.01 11.97 -10.45
N GLU A 234 3.59 13.20 -10.73
CA GLU A 234 2.18 13.56 -11.00
C GLU A 234 1.54 12.76 -12.15
N ALA A 235 2.35 12.27 -13.11
CA ALA A 235 1.88 11.39 -14.18
C ALA A 235 1.29 10.07 -13.66
N THR A 236 1.58 9.66 -12.43
CA THR A 236 1.03 8.47 -11.77
C THR A 236 -0.48 8.52 -11.65
N TYR A 237 -1.05 9.64 -11.23
CA TYR A 237 -2.49 9.74 -10.94
C TYR A 237 -3.38 9.41 -12.14
N PRO A 238 -3.23 10.05 -13.31
CA PRO A 238 -4.02 9.70 -14.49
C PRO A 238 -3.67 8.30 -15.04
N ALA A 239 -2.42 7.84 -14.92
CA ALA A 239 -2.00 6.52 -15.41
C ALA A 239 -2.69 5.38 -14.62
N VAL A 240 -2.61 5.42 -13.30
CA VAL A 240 -3.24 4.45 -12.40
C VAL A 240 -4.76 4.45 -12.57
N ALA A 241 -5.37 5.64 -12.61
CA ALA A 241 -6.82 5.76 -12.79
C ALA A 241 -7.28 5.15 -14.11
N LYS A 242 -6.60 5.49 -15.22
CA LYS A 242 -6.89 4.95 -16.54
C LYS A 242 -6.79 3.43 -16.57
N ARG A 243 -5.71 2.86 -16.00
CA ARG A 243 -5.48 1.41 -16.00
C ARG A 243 -6.52 0.67 -15.17
N LEU A 244 -6.77 1.09 -13.93
CA LEU A 244 -7.74 0.43 -13.05
C LEU A 244 -9.17 0.55 -13.56
N HIS A 245 -9.59 1.74 -14.03
CA HIS A 245 -10.94 1.89 -14.59
C HIS A 245 -11.12 1.13 -15.90
N GLY A 246 -10.12 1.16 -16.79
CA GLY A 246 -10.19 0.41 -18.05
C GLY A 246 -10.36 -1.08 -17.81
N ASP A 247 -9.52 -1.64 -16.94
CA ASP A 247 -9.56 -3.06 -16.57
C ASP A 247 -10.85 -3.45 -15.84
N TRP A 248 -11.40 -2.56 -15.01
CA TRP A 248 -12.67 -2.79 -14.31
C TRP A 248 -13.87 -2.77 -15.24
N ILE A 249 -13.88 -1.88 -16.24
CA ILE A 249 -14.98 -1.79 -17.22
C ILE A 249 -14.97 -3.01 -18.13
N ASP A 250 -13.78 -3.46 -18.56
CA ASP A 250 -13.62 -4.63 -19.43
C ASP A 250 -13.96 -5.94 -18.71
N ASP A 251 -13.40 -6.14 -17.52
CA ASP A 251 -13.57 -7.37 -16.77
C ASP A 251 -13.43 -7.14 -15.24
N PRO A 252 -14.56 -6.83 -14.56
CA PRO A 252 -14.56 -6.47 -13.14
C PRO A 252 -13.90 -7.52 -12.24
N ALA A 253 -12.86 -7.10 -11.50
CA ALA A 253 -12.13 -7.93 -10.57
C ALA A 253 -11.54 -7.08 -9.45
N ILE A 254 -11.53 -7.60 -8.22
CA ILE A 254 -10.93 -6.92 -7.06
C ILE A 254 -9.43 -6.69 -7.33
N PRO A 255 -8.94 -5.45 -7.44
CA PRO A 255 -7.53 -5.20 -7.70
C PRO A 255 -6.69 -5.45 -6.46
N ILE A 256 -5.68 -6.31 -6.57
CA ILE A 256 -4.70 -6.62 -5.54
C ILE A 256 -3.35 -6.04 -5.95
N VAL A 257 -2.99 -4.89 -5.41
CA VAL A 257 -1.86 -4.07 -5.84
C VAL A 257 -0.70 -4.21 -4.87
N THR A 258 0.53 -4.31 -5.39
CA THR A 258 1.73 -4.21 -4.54
C THR A 258 1.79 -2.83 -3.88
N GLY A 259 2.13 -2.77 -2.59
CA GLY A 259 2.54 -1.51 -1.95
C GLY A 259 3.86 -0.97 -2.53
N PHE A 260 4.49 -0.03 -1.81
CA PHE A 260 5.94 0.31 -1.73
C PHE A 260 6.77 0.48 -3.02
N LEU A 261 6.26 0.13 -4.19
CA LEU A 261 6.97 -0.05 -5.44
C LEU A 261 6.48 0.97 -6.47
N GLY A 262 7.36 1.29 -7.41
CA GLY A 262 7.07 2.11 -8.58
C GLY A 262 8.10 1.87 -9.68
N LYS A 263 7.97 2.61 -10.77
CA LYS A 263 8.83 2.51 -11.95
C LYS A 263 9.53 3.83 -12.22
N GLY A 264 10.85 3.80 -12.19
CA GLY A 264 11.68 4.98 -12.42
C GLY A 264 11.45 5.53 -13.83
N TRP A 265 11.21 6.83 -13.93
CA TRP A 265 10.82 7.48 -15.18
C TRP A 265 11.87 7.35 -16.29
N LYS A 266 13.17 7.44 -15.96
CA LYS A 266 14.23 7.37 -16.97
C LYS A 266 14.80 5.97 -17.12
N SER A 267 14.99 5.26 -16.01
CA SER A 267 15.62 3.94 -16.01
C SER A 267 14.66 2.82 -16.37
N CYS A 268 13.35 3.05 -16.26
CA CYS A 268 12.30 2.04 -16.32
C CYS A 268 12.47 0.90 -15.30
N ALA A 269 13.35 1.07 -14.31
CA ALA A 269 13.65 0.07 -13.30
C ALA A 269 12.62 0.11 -12.18
N VAL A 270 12.49 -1.02 -11.48
CA VAL A 270 11.73 -1.07 -10.22
C VAL A 270 12.41 -0.15 -9.21
N THR A 271 11.61 0.68 -8.56
CA THR A 271 12.01 1.57 -7.48
C THR A 271 11.17 1.31 -6.26
N THR A 272 11.66 1.76 -5.11
CA THR A 272 10.92 1.73 -3.86
C THR A 272 10.65 3.13 -3.32
N LEU A 273 9.48 3.31 -2.73
CA LEU A 273 8.95 4.58 -2.24
C LEU A 273 9.47 4.95 -0.83
N GLY A 274 10.47 4.23 -0.32
CA GLY A 274 11.01 4.44 1.02
C GLY A 274 10.06 4.08 2.16
N ARG A 275 10.34 4.65 3.34
CA ARG A 275 9.64 4.30 4.58
C ARG A 275 8.15 4.66 4.50
N GLY A 276 7.30 3.70 4.82
CA GLY A 276 5.84 3.89 4.74
C GLY A 276 5.30 3.79 3.30
N GLY A 277 6.11 3.32 2.35
CA GLY A 277 5.74 3.30 0.93
C GLY A 277 4.44 2.58 0.61
N SER A 278 4.08 1.47 1.28
CA SER A 278 2.78 0.82 1.04
C SER A 278 1.59 1.68 1.48
N ASP A 279 1.75 2.54 2.50
CA ASP A 279 0.72 3.52 2.89
C ASP A 279 0.64 4.67 1.86
N LEU A 280 1.79 5.07 1.31
CA LEU A 280 1.87 6.04 0.22
C LEU A 280 1.21 5.50 -1.07
N THR A 281 1.38 4.23 -1.39
CA THR A 281 0.68 3.57 -2.50
C THR A 281 -0.83 3.66 -2.31
N ALA A 282 -1.34 3.32 -1.12
CA ALA A 282 -2.77 3.35 -0.84
C ALA A 282 -3.37 4.76 -0.95
N THR A 283 -2.67 5.77 -0.41
CA THR A 283 -3.09 7.17 -0.52
C THR A 283 -3.02 7.69 -1.96
N THR A 284 -2.02 7.26 -2.73
CA THR A 284 -1.89 7.61 -4.15
C THR A 284 -3.03 7.04 -4.99
N ILE A 285 -3.38 5.76 -4.79
CA ILE A 285 -4.54 5.14 -5.47
C ILE A 285 -5.83 5.86 -5.07
N GLY A 286 -6.01 6.15 -3.77
CA GLY A 286 -7.20 6.88 -3.29
C GLY A 286 -7.35 8.25 -3.95
N LYS A 287 -6.25 9.01 -4.06
CA LYS A 287 -6.22 10.29 -4.77
C LYS A 287 -6.46 10.12 -6.27
N ALA A 288 -5.82 9.15 -6.92
CA ALA A 288 -5.95 8.89 -8.36
C ALA A 288 -7.40 8.57 -8.77
N LEU A 289 -8.10 7.80 -7.94
CA LEU A 289 -9.47 7.35 -8.18
C LEU A 289 -10.54 8.27 -7.56
N GLY A 290 -10.15 9.34 -6.86
CA GLY A 290 -11.10 10.25 -6.20
C GLY A 290 -11.94 9.60 -5.10
N LEU A 291 -11.36 8.64 -4.37
CA LEU A 291 -12.10 7.85 -3.37
C LEU A 291 -12.27 8.62 -2.06
N ARG A 292 -13.41 8.38 -1.39
CA ARG A 292 -13.80 9.10 -0.17
C ARG A 292 -12.99 8.67 1.05
N GLU A 293 -12.51 7.43 1.06
CA GLU A 293 -11.82 6.86 2.21
C GLU A 293 -10.73 5.87 1.84
N ILE A 294 -9.72 5.82 2.72
CA ILE A 294 -8.61 4.87 2.68
C ILE A 294 -8.56 4.21 4.06
N GLN A 295 -8.61 2.87 4.08
CA GLN A 295 -8.64 2.07 5.30
C GLN A 295 -7.30 1.38 5.51
N PHE A 296 -6.78 1.45 6.74
CA PHE A 296 -5.56 0.77 7.15
C PHE A 296 -5.88 -0.42 8.04
N GLY A 297 -5.85 -1.62 7.45
CA GLY A 297 -6.08 -2.88 8.14
C GLY A 297 -4.89 -3.29 9.00
N ARG A 298 -5.07 -3.22 10.32
CA ARG A 298 -4.16 -3.82 11.31
C ARG A 298 -4.90 -4.93 12.04
N MET A 299 -4.29 -6.10 12.09
CA MET A 299 -4.80 -7.24 12.85
C MET A 299 -3.75 -7.75 13.83
#